data_AF-A0A6G4D1U0-F1
#
_entry.id   AF-A0A6G4D1U0-F1
#
_cell.length_a   1.000
_cell.length_b   1.000
_cell.length_c   1.000
_cell.angle_alpha   90.00
_cell.angle_beta   90.00
_cell.angle_gamma   90.00
#
_symmetry.space_group_name_H-M   'P 1'
#
loop_
_entity.id
_entity.type
_entity.pdbx_description
1 polymer ?
#
loop_
_entity_poly.entity_id
_entity_poly.type
_entity_poly.pdbx_seq_one_letter_code
_entity_poly.pdbx_strand_id
1 'polypeptide(L)' 'MKKYIIELLILIGISACVVALWQGLELYIDGLIITRRVDNIIGTILTFSLYKNFKNWIEG' A
#
# COMPACT_ATOMS: atom_id res chain seq x y z
N MET A 1 5.16 -22.25 6.20
CA MET A 1 4.65 -21.27 7.18
C MET A 1 5.50 -20.00 7.25
N LYS A 2 6.81 -20.06 7.54
CA LYS A 2 7.66 -18.86 7.63
C LYS A 2 7.62 -17.96 6.38
N LYS A 3 7.74 -18.53 5.17
CA LYS A 3 7.69 -17.77 3.91
C LYS A 3 6.39 -16.98 3.72
N TYR A 4 5.24 -17.62 3.95
CA TYR A 4 3.93 -16.98 3.83
C TYR A 4 3.75 -15.84 4.84
N ILE A 5 4.25 -15.98 6.06
CA ILE A 5 4.20 -14.91 7.07
C ILE A 5 5.03 -13.70 6.61
N ILE A 6 6.22 -13.94 6.06
CA ILE A 6 7.07 -12.86 5.54
C ILE A 6 6.40 -12.15 4.36
N GLU A 7 5.85 -12.91 3.41
CA GLU A 7 5.11 -12.36 2.26
C GLU A 7 3.91 -11.51 2.70
N LEU A 8 3.16 -11.97 3.72
CA LEU A 8 2.06 -11.21 4.29
C LEU A 8 2.52 -9.92 4.98
N LEU A 9 3.61 -9.98 5.76
CA LEU A 9 4.19 -8.80 6.41
C LEU A 9 4.65 -7.76 5.39
N ILE A 10 5.27 -8.19 4.29
CA ILE A 10 5.67 -7.29 3.20
C ILE A 10 4.43 -6.63 2.58
N LEU A 11 3.40 -7.41 2.26
CA LEU A 11 2.16 -6.87 1.67
C LEU A 11 1.48 -5.85 2.60
N ILE A 12 1.40 -6.16 3.91
CA ILE A 12 0.85 -5.25 4.92
C ILE A 12 1.71 -4.00 5.03
N GLY A 13 3.04 -4.14 5.05
CA GLY A 13 3.96 -3.00 5.13
C GLY A 13 3.81 -2.04 3.94
N ILE A 14 3.75 -2.58 2.72
CA ILE A 14 3.52 -1.79 1.50
C ILE A 14 2.15 -1.09 1.57
N SER A 15 1.10 -1.82 1.94
CA SER A 15 -0.25 -1.27 2.09
C SER A 15 -0.30 -0.12 3.10
N ALA A 16 0.32 -0.30 4.26
CA ALA A 16 0.40 0.72 5.30
C ALA A 16 1.13 1.98 4.82
N CYS A 17 2.24 1.83 4.07
CA CYS A 17 2.94 2.95 3.47
C CYS A 17 2.07 3.69 2.45
N VAL A 18 1.37 2.97 1.57
CA VAL A 18 0.47 3.59 0.57
C VAL A 18 -0.65 4.38 1.26
N VAL A 19 -1.30 3.80 2.27
CA VAL A 19 -2.35 4.46 3.05
C VAL A 19 -1.81 5.69 3.77
N ALA A 20 -0.67 5.57 4.46
CA ALA A 20 -0.06 6.68 5.20
C ALA A 20 0.31 7.85 4.28
N LEU A 21 0.87 7.57 3.09
CA LEU A 21 1.19 8.60 2.10
C LEU A 21 -0.07 9.29 1.58
N TRP A 22 -1.13 8.52 1.26
CA TRP A 22 -2.38 9.10 0.78
C TRP A 22 -3.07 9.95 1.84
N GLN A 23 -3.24 9.43 3.05
CA GLN A 23 -3.85 10.18 4.16
C GLN A 23 -3.03 11.41 4.54
N GLY A 24 -1.70 11.32 4.45
CA GLY A 24 -0.81 12.48 4.64
C GLY A 24 -1.07 13.58 3.59
N LEU A 25 -1.29 13.21 2.34
CA LEU A 25 -1.65 14.16 1.27
C LEU A 25 -3.04 14.76 1.49
N GLU A 26 -4.02 13.95 1.90
CA GLU A 26 -5.38 14.44 2.22
C GLU A 26 -5.34 15.46 3.36
N LEU A 27 -4.60 15.17 4.43
CA LEU A 27 -4.42 16.13 5.54
C LEU A 27 -3.71 17.40 5.08
N TYR A 28 -2.72 17.29 4.18
CA TYR A 28 -1.99 18.45 3.68
C TYR A 28 -2.83 19.37 2.78
N ILE A 29 -3.71 18.78 1.95
CA ILE A 29 -4.50 19.52 0.96
C ILE A 29 -5.88 19.90 1.49
N ASP A 30 -6.63 18.91 1.97
CA ASP A 30 -8.03 19.04 2.38
C ASP A 30 -8.17 19.36 3.89
N GLY A 31 -7.10 19.19 4.67
CA GLY A 31 -7.11 19.41 6.13
C GLY A 31 -7.80 18.32 6.93
N LEU A 32 -8.33 17.29 6.27
CA LEU A 32 -9.06 16.18 6.87
C LEU A 32 -8.95 14.92 6.00
N ILE A 33 -9.02 13.74 6.64
CA ILE A 33 -9.00 12.45 5.94
C ILE A 33 -10.39 12.17 5.37
N ILE A 34 -10.48 11.89 4.07
CA ILE A 34 -11.75 11.68 3.37
C ILE A 34 -11.78 10.28 2.78
N THR A 35 -12.65 9.42 3.29
CA THR A 35 -12.79 8.08 2.71
C THR A 35 -13.57 8.14 1.40
N ARG A 36 -12.88 8.06 0.25
CA ARG A 36 -13.50 7.89 -1.07
C ARG A 36 -13.31 6.47 -1.57
N ARG A 37 -14.34 5.90 -2.20
CA ARG A 37 -14.28 4.53 -2.76
C ARG A 37 -13.19 4.41 -3.84
N VAL A 38 -12.97 5.47 -4.61
CA VAL A 38 -11.93 5.52 -5.65
C VAL A 38 -10.55 5.36 -5.04
N ASP A 39 -10.28 6.00 -3.91
CA ASP A 39 -8.98 5.94 -3.22
C ASP A 39 -8.68 4.53 -2.73
N ASN A 40 -9.69 3.79 -2.26
CA ASN A 40 -9.54 2.38 -1.90
C ASN A 40 -9.21 1.49 -3.11
N ILE A 41 -9.86 1.73 -4.26
CA ILE A 41 -9.60 0.96 -5.49
C ILE A 41 -8.18 1.24 -5.98
N ILE A 42 -7.80 2.52 -6.08
CA ILE A 42 -6.47 2.94 -6.54
C ILE A 42 -5.39 2.45 -5.56
N GLY A 43 -5.59 2.64 -4.26
CA GLY A 43 -4.66 2.20 -3.23
C GLY A 43 -4.44 0.69 -3.24
N THR A 44 -5.49 -0.10 -3.50
CA THR A 44 -5.39 -1.55 -3.66
C THR A 44 -4.57 -1.93 -4.89
N ILE A 45 -4.87 -1.34 -6.05
CA ILE A 45 -4.13 -1.60 -7.30
C ILE A 45 -2.65 -1.23 -7.14
N LEU A 46 -2.37 -0.06 -6.55
CA LEU A 46 -1.01 0.41 -6.31
C LEU A 46 -0.26 -0.51 -5.35
N THR A 47 -0.90 -0.94 -4.26
CA THR A 47 -0.32 -1.88 -3.29
C THR A 47 0.08 -3.20 -3.96
N PHE A 48 -0.81 -3.80 -4.77
CA PHE A 48 -0.49 -5.03 -5.48
C PHE A 48 0.61 -4.84 -6.53
N SER A 49 0.60 -3.72 -7.25
CA SER A 49 1.64 -3.38 -8.21
C SER A 49 3.01 -3.27 -7.53
N LEU A 50 3.10 -2.53 -6.43
CA LEU A 50 4.33 -2.37 -5.65
C LEU A 50 4.80 -3.69 -5.04
N TYR A 51 3.88 -4.49 -4.48
CA TYR A 51 4.20 -5.81 -3.94
C TYR A 51 4.81 -6.73 -5.02
N LYS A 52 4.21 -6.77 -6.21
CA LYS A 52 4.73 -7.58 -7.32
C LYS A 52 6.11 -7.09 -7.79
N ASN A 53 6.30 -5.78 -7.90
CA ASN A 53 7.61 -5.21 -8.27
C ASN A 53 8.68 -5.52 -7.22
N PHE A 54 8.36 -5.39 -5.94
CA PHE A 54 9.28 -5.73 -4.85
C PHE A 54 9.64 -7.21 -4.86
N LYS A 55 8.66 -8.09 -5.08
CA LYS A 55 8.87 -9.53 -5.24
C LYS A 55 9.81 -9.83 -6.42
N ASN A 56 9.55 -9.24 -7.58
CA ASN A 56 10.40 -9.41 -8.77
C ASN A 56 11.84 -8.94 -8.51
N TRP A 57 12.01 -7.85 -7.76
CA TRP A 57 13.34 -7.32 -7.42
C TRP A 57 14.11 -8.20 -6.45
N ILE A 58 13.43 -8.90 -5.53
CA ILE A 58 14.08 -9.85 -4.61
C ILE A 58 14.40 -11.18 -5.30
N GLU A 59 13.56 -11.61 -6.25
CA GLU A 59 13.70 -12.90 -6.93
C GLU A 59 14.60 -12.84 -8.17
N GLY A 60 14.88 -11.65 -8.71
CA GLY A 60 15.77 -11.41 -9.85
C GLY A 60 17.18 -11.03 -9.44
#